data_AF-A0A432QI42-F1
#
_entry.id   AF-A0A432QI42-F1
#
_cell.length_a   1.000
_cell.length_b   1.000
_cell.length_c   1.000
_cell.angle_alpha   90.00
_cell.angle_beta   90.00
_cell.angle_gamma   90.00
#
_symmetry.space_group_name_H-M   'P 1'
#
loop_
_entity.id
_entity.type
_entity.pdbx_description
1 polymer ?
#
loop_
_entity_poly.entity_id
_entity_poly.type
_entity_poly.pdbx_seq_one_letter_code
_entity_poly.pdbx_strand_id
1 'polypeptide(L)'
;MNEPKIFSVTELTTTIKNVLEQRYSFIRVAGEVTNLRKPGSGHCYFTLKDNHAQIKTVLFKTQQRYLEKQPQNGQMIICQGRISVYEPRGDYQLIVDTIDFHGAGALQLAFEQLKVKLDGEGLFDRESKKKLLLFPRHITLVTSPTGAAVHDFITIALKRLPQIRL
;
A
#
# COMPACT_ATOMS: atom_id res chain seq x y z
N MET A 1 -13.24 -40.68 -6.97
CA MET A 1 -13.70 -39.28 -6.97
C MET A 1 -13.37 -38.72 -5.59
N ASN A 2 -12.61 -37.64 -5.50
CA ASN A 2 -12.28 -37.04 -4.21
C ASN A 2 -13.49 -36.17 -3.82
N GLU A 3 -14.34 -36.65 -2.92
CA GLU A 3 -15.48 -35.86 -2.46
C GLU A 3 -14.96 -34.58 -1.76
N PRO A 4 -15.55 -33.41 -2.05
CA PRO A 4 -15.15 -32.18 -1.40
C PRO A 4 -15.42 -32.30 0.11
N LYS A 5 -14.38 -31.99 0.91
CA LYS A 5 -14.46 -32.02 2.37
C LYS A 5 -15.59 -31.11 2.87
N ILE A 6 -16.45 -31.64 3.74
CA ILE A 6 -17.44 -30.85 4.48
C ILE A 6 -16.74 -30.20 5.68
N PHE A 7 -16.85 -28.88 5.80
CA PHE A 7 -16.32 -28.10 6.92
C PHE A 7 -17.45 -27.70 7.87
N SER A 8 -17.17 -27.70 9.18
CA SER A 8 -17.97 -26.90 10.11
C SER A 8 -17.68 -25.40 9.93
N VAL A 9 -18.60 -24.54 10.39
CA VAL A 9 -18.44 -23.07 10.32
C VAL A 9 -17.16 -22.62 11.06
N THR A 10 -16.89 -23.20 12.22
CA THR A 10 -15.68 -22.92 13.01
C THR A 10 -14.42 -23.33 12.26
N GLU A 11 -14.37 -24.55 11.72
CA GLU A 11 -13.20 -25.02 10.96
C GLU A 11 -12.93 -24.15 9.74
N LEU A 12 -13.97 -23.77 8.99
CA LEU A 12 -13.83 -22.91 7.82
C LEU A 12 -13.30 -21.53 8.23
N THR A 13 -13.88 -20.93 9.26
CA THR A 13 -13.50 -19.59 9.74
C THR A 13 -12.06 -19.56 10.26
N THR A 14 -11.66 -20.56 11.07
CA THR A 14 -10.29 -20.68 11.55
C THR A 14 -9.31 -20.92 10.40
N THR A 15 -9.70 -21.70 9.37
CA THR A 15 -8.87 -21.88 8.17
C THR A 15 -8.68 -20.56 7.42
N ILE A 16 -9.75 -19.79 7.20
CA ILE A 16 -9.69 -18.46 6.57
C ILE A 16 -8.80 -17.51 7.38
N LYS A 17 -8.97 -17.48 8.71
CA LYS A 17 -8.15 -16.68 9.61
C LYS A 17 -6.66 -16.99 9.43
N ASN A 18 -6.29 -18.27 9.49
CA ASN A 18 -4.89 -18.70 9.36
C ASN A 18 -4.29 -18.28 8.02
N VAL A 19 -5.03 -18.45 6.92
CA VAL A 19 -4.58 -18.05 5.57
C VAL A 19 -4.35 -16.54 5.49
N LEU A 20 -5.28 -15.75 6.03
CA LEU A 20 -5.17 -14.29 6.01
C LEU A 20 -4.05 -13.77 6.91
N GLU A 21 -3.94 -14.30 8.14
CA GLU A 21 -2.89 -13.91 9.09
C GLU A 21 -1.50 -14.27 8.58
N GLN A 22 -1.34 -15.43 7.92
CA GLN A 22 -0.06 -15.82 7.33
C GLN A 22 0.32 -14.93 6.14
N ARG A 23 -0.64 -14.64 5.25
CA ARG A 23 -0.36 -13.88 4.01
C ARG A 23 -0.21 -12.38 4.26
N TYR A 24 -0.90 -11.84 5.24
CA TYR A 24 -0.99 -10.40 5.51
C TYR A 24 -0.58 -10.06 6.94
N SER A 25 0.55 -10.61 7.39
CA SER A 25 1.14 -10.42 8.71
C SER A 25 1.82 -9.06 8.90
N PHE A 26 2.23 -8.41 7.81
CA PHE A 26 2.85 -7.08 7.82
C PHE A 26 2.50 -6.32 6.53
N ILE A 27 1.49 -5.47 6.60
CA ILE A 27 0.99 -4.70 5.46
C ILE A 27 0.81 -3.22 5.80
N ARG A 28 0.74 -2.40 4.77
CA ARG A 28 0.36 -0.98 4.85
C ARG A 28 -0.91 -0.77 4.04
N VAL A 29 -1.90 -0.09 4.62
CA VAL A 29 -3.20 0.19 4.01
C VAL A 29 -3.49 1.68 4.14
N ALA A 30 -3.72 2.33 3.00
CA ALA A 30 -4.13 3.73 2.95
C ALA A 30 -5.65 3.83 2.87
N GLY A 31 -6.24 4.82 3.54
CA GLY A 31 -7.67 5.07 3.43
C GLY A 31 -8.13 6.24 4.28
N GLU A 32 -9.38 6.65 4.04
CA GLU A 32 -10.05 7.66 4.84
C GLU A 32 -10.64 7.00 6.09
N VAL A 33 -10.38 7.59 7.26
CA VAL A 33 -10.97 7.15 8.52
C VAL A 33 -12.45 7.55 8.57
N THR A 34 -13.31 6.58 8.82
CA THR A 34 -14.74 6.78 9.05
C THR A 34 -15.22 5.96 10.24
N ASN A 35 -16.40 6.31 10.77
CA ASN A 35 -17.04 5.59 11.87
C ASN A 35 -16.13 5.40 13.11
N LEU A 36 -15.22 6.34 13.37
CA LEU A 36 -14.33 6.29 14.53
C LEU A 36 -15.13 6.29 15.83
N ARG A 37 -14.86 5.32 16.70
CA ARG A 37 -15.44 5.14 18.03
C ARG A 37 -14.36 4.69 19.02
N LYS A 38 -14.45 5.19 20.25
CA LYS A 38 -13.57 4.82 21.37
C LYS A 38 -14.41 4.44 22.60
N PRO A 39 -14.82 3.17 22.73
CA PRO A 39 -15.56 2.68 23.89
C PRO A 39 -14.75 2.73 25.19
N GLY A 40 -15.38 2.39 26.33
CA GLY A 40 -14.76 2.40 27.66
C GLY A 40 -13.51 1.50 27.82
N SER A 41 -13.31 0.50 26.94
CA SER A 41 -12.07 -0.29 26.88
C SER A 41 -10.84 0.53 26.47
N GLY A 42 -11.06 1.68 25.84
CA GLY A 42 -10.03 2.58 25.35
C GLY A 42 -9.41 2.17 24.02
N HIS A 43 -9.88 1.09 23.39
CA HIS A 43 -9.50 0.74 22.02
C HIS A 43 -10.22 1.65 21.02
N CYS A 44 -9.54 2.01 19.94
CA CYS A 44 -10.12 2.77 18.85
C CYS A 44 -10.59 1.78 17.77
N TYR A 45 -11.87 1.88 17.41
CA TYR A 45 -12.47 1.15 16.32
C TYR A 45 -12.86 2.16 15.24
N PHE A 46 -12.47 1.90 14.00
CA PHE A 46 -12.84 2.73 12.86
C PHE A 46 -12.90 1.89 11.60
N THR A 47 -13.32 2.50 10.51
CA THR A 47 -13.32 1.91 9.18
C THR A 47 -12.36 2.72 8.30
N LEU A 48 -11.43 2.04 7.64
CA LEU A 48 -10.69 2.63 6.52
C LEU A 48 -11.48 2.37 5.24
N LYS A 49 -11.73 3.40 4.45
CA LYS A 49 -12.39 3.29 3.15
C LYS A 49 -11.58 3.94 2.04
N ASP A 50 -11.81 3.48 0.82
CA ASP A 50 -11.50 4.18 -0.42
C ASP A 50 -12.80 4.35 -1.24
N ASN A 51 -12.69 4.59 -2.56
CA ASN A 51 -13.84 4.78 -3.43
C ASN A 51 -14.68 3.51 -3.69
N HIS A 52 -14.13 2.33 -3.43
CA HIS A 52 -14.71 1.04 -3.85
C HIS A 52 -14.89 0.06 -2.69
N ALA A 53 -14.05 0.15 -1.66
CA ALA A 53 -13.97 -0.83 -0.60
C ALA A 53 -13.78 -0.17 0.77
N GLN A 54 -14.07 -0.96 1.80
CA GLN A 54 -13.85 -0.58 3.19
C GLN A 54 -13.39 -1.77 4.01
N ILE A 55 -12.67 -1.50 5.10
CA ILE A 55 -12.20 -2.51 6.05
C ILE A 55 -12.36 -2.01 7.49
N LYS A 56 -12.86 -2.89 8.37
CA LYS A 56 -12.91 -2.63 9.81
C LYS A 56 -11.49 -2.61 10.37
N THR A 57 -11.22 -1.66 11.25
CA THR A 57 -9.89 -1.40 11.75
C THR A 57 -9.92 -1.24 13.26
N VAL A 58 -8.98 -1.90 13.93
CA VAL A 58 -8.82 -1.87 15.38
C VAL A 58 -7.43 -1.35 15.72
N LEU A 59 -7.39 -0.30 16.54
CA LEU A 59 -6.18 0.24 17.13
C LEU A 59 -6.26 0.08 18.65
N PHE A 60 -5.52 -0.89 19.15
CA PHE A 60 -5.48 -1.22 20.58
C PHE A 60 -4.90 -0.09 21.42
N LYS A 61 -5.32 -0.04 22.69
CA LYS A 61 -4.98 1.04 23.63
C LYS A 61 -3.48 1.17 23.87
N THR A 62 -2.76 0.05 23.87
CA THR A 62 -1.30 0.02 24.07
C THR A 62 -0.57 0.67 22.90
N GLN A 63 -0.98 0.37 21.67
CA GLN A 63 -0.43 0.89 20.43
C GLN A 63 -0.67 2.40 20.30
N GLN A 64 -1.81 2.90 20.77
CA GLN A 64 -2.14 4.34 20.76
C GLN A 64 -1.10 5.21 21.46
N ARG A 65 -0.36 4.68 22.45
CA ARG A 65 0.64 5.44 23.23
C ARG A 65 1.86 5.83 22.40
N TYR A 66 2.12 5.11 21.31
CA TYR A 66 3.24 5.35 20.41
C TYR A 66 2.88 6.24 19.22
N LEU A 67 1.61 6.67 19.13
CA LEU A 67 1.17 7.56 18.06
C LEU A 67 1.40 9.02 18.47
N GLU A 68 1.96 9.80 17.56
CA GLU A 68 2.12 11.25 17.73
C GLU A 68 0.76 11.96 17.84
N LYS A 69 -0.25 11.45 17.12
CA LYS A 69 -1.60 12.00 17.05
C LYS A 69 -2.62 10.86 17.08
N GLN A 70 -3.86 11.18 17.42
CA GLN A 70 -4.96 10.21 17.36
C GLN A 70 -5.71 10.35 16.02
N PRO A 71 -6.16 9.23 15.41
CA PRO A 71 -6.94 9.28 14.17
C PRO A 71 -8.28 9.99 14.37
N GLN A 72 -8.71 10.73 13.34
CA GLN A 72 -9.96 11.49 13.31
C GLN A 72 -10.79 11.11 12.09
N ASN A 73 -12.12 11.21 12.18
CA ASN A 73 -12.99 10.99 11.02
C ASN A 73 -12.67 11.99 9.90
N GLY A 74 -12.74 11.54 8.64
CA GLY A 74 -12.42 12.32 7.45
C GLY A 74 -10.93 12.44 7.15
N GLN A 75 -10.06 11.89 8.00
CA GLN A 75 -8.62 11.96 7.81
C GLN A 75 -8.11 10.84 6.90
N MET A 76 -7.29 11.19 5.90
CA MET A 76 -6.51 10.22 5.14
C MET A 76 -5.27 9.81 5.92
N ILE A 77 -5.11 8.51 6.17
CA ILE A 77 -3.97 7.95 6.90
C ILE A 77 -3.44 6.70 6.20
N ILE A 78 -2.21 6.31 6.54
CA ILE A 78 -1.66 5.00 6.18
C ILE A 78 -1.48 4.20 7.47
N CYS A 79 -2.22 3.11 7.62
CA CYS A 79 -2.08 2.20 8.74
C CYS A 79 -1.11 1.07 8.39
N GLN A 80 -0.19 0.77 9.29
CA GLN A 80 0.66 -0.41 9.22
C GLN A 80 0.21 -1.43 10.26
N GLY A 81 0.13 -2.70 9.87
CA GLY A 81 -0.26 -3.76 10.78
C GLY A 81 -0.55 -5.08 10.06
N ARG A 82 -1.53 -5.82 10.57
CA ARG A 82 -1.84 -7.19 10.11
C ARG A 82 -3.34 -7.42 9.95
N ILE A 83 -3.71 -8.30 9.01
CA ILE A 83 -5.10 -8.76 8.87
C ILE A 83 -5.34 -9.89 9.86
N SER A 84 -6.51 -9.89 10.48
CA SER A 84 -7.00 -10.98 11.32
C SER A 84 -8.51 -11.14 11.10
N VAL A 85 -9.08 -12.25 11.58
CA VAL A 85 -10.52 -12.50 11.55
C VAL A 85 -11.06 -12.54 12.97
N TYR A 86 -12.09 -11.74 13.25
CA TYR A 86 -12.85 -11.83 14.48
C TYR A 86 -13.79 -13.03 14.39
N GLU A 87 -13.29 -14.19 14.83
CA GLU A 87 -13.93 -15.50 14.69
C GLU A 87 -15.41 -15.54 15.09
N PRO A 88 -15.87 -14.91 16.19
CA PRO A 88 -17.29 -14.95 16.56
C PRO A 88 -18.24 -14.36 15.51
N ARG A 89 -17.76 -13.49 14.62
CA ARG A 89 -18.57 -12.87 13.55
C ARG A 89 -18.07 -13.19 12.14
N GLY A 90 -16.91 -13.84 12.00
CA GLY A 90 -16.26 -14.05 10.70
C GLY A 90 -15.82 -12.75 10.00
N ASP A 91 -15.79 -11.63 10.70
CA ASP A 91 -15.38 -10.33 10.15
C ASP A 91 -13.84 -10.29 10.03
N TYR A 92 -13.30 -10.10 8.83
CA TYR A 92 -11.89 -9.74 8.70
C TYR A 92 -11.68 -8.26 9.05
N GLN A 93 -10.54 -7.97 9.65
CA GLN A 93 -10.21 -6.65 10.16
C GLN A 93 -8.70 -6.40 10.10
N LEU A 94 -8.34 -5.11 10.00
CA LEU A 94 -6.97 -4.65 10.16
C LEU A 94 -6.69 -4.36 11.63
N ILE A 95 -5.71 -5.06 12.21
CA ILE A 95 -5.14 -4.73 13.51
C ILE A 95 -3.96 -3.80 13.26
N VAL A 96 -4.05 -2.58 13.76
CA VAL A 96 -3.07 -1.52 13.52
C VAL A 96 -2.00 -1.52 14.59
N ASP A 97 -0.75 -1.55 14.14
CA ASP A 97 0.43 -1.40 14.99
C ASP A 97 0.92 0.05 15.00
N THR A 98 0.97 0.72 13.83
CA THR A 98 1.35 2.15 13.72
C THR A 98 0.50 2.88 12.67
N ILE A 99 0.41 4.21 12.79
CA ILE A 99 -0.30 5.08 11.85
C ILE A 99 0.66 6.17 11.36
N ASP A 100 0.73 6.32 10.05
CA ASP A 100 1.33 7.47 9.39
C ASP A 100 0.24 8.48 9.01
N PHE A 101 0.29 9.63 9.68
CA PHE A 101 -0.66 10.74 9.50
C PHE A 101 -0.28 11.67 8.36
N HIS A 102 0.88 11.49 7.73
CA HIS A 102 1.27 12.18 6.51
C HIS A 102 0.63 11.53 5.27
N GLY A 103 -0.58 10.96 5.44
CA GLY A 103 -1.32 10.25 4.42
C GLY A 103 -1.42 11.02 3.11
N ALA A 104 -1.75 10.30 2.02
CA ALA A 104 -1.75 10.71 0.61
C ALA A 104 -1.89 12.20 0.27
N GLY A 105 -2.62 13.02 1.03
CA GLY A 105 -2.61 14.49 0.92
C GLY A 105 -1.25 15.16 1.09
N ALA A 106 -0.37 14.72 2.00
CA ALA A 106 0.97 15.32 2.12
C ALA A 106 1.88 14.92 0.94
N LEU A 107 1.77 13.66 0.48
CA LEU A 107 2.46 13.19 -0.72
C LEU A 107 1.90 13.84 -2.00
N GLN A 108 0.59 14.01 -2.09
CA GLN A 108 -0.10 14.70 -3.18
C GLN A 108 0.27 16.18 -3.18
N LEU A 109 0.29 16.83 -2.03
CA LEU A 109 0.74 18.21 -1.88
C LEU A 109 2.22 18.35 -2.25
N ALA A 110 3.08 17.43 -1.79
CA ALA A 110 4.50 17.42 -2.17
C ALA A 110 4.68 17.15 -3.67
N PHE A 111 3.86 16.29 -4.26
CA PHE A 111 3.84 16.02 -5.70
C PHE A 111 3.39 17.26 -6.50
N GLU A 112 2.32 17.93 -6.08
CA GLU A 112 1.84 19.16 -6.72
C GLU A 112 2.86 20.29 -6.60
N GLN A 113 3.46 20.48 -5.41
CA GLN A 113 4.55 21.44 -5.20
C GLN A 113 5.76 21.14 -6.07
N LEU A 114 6.17 19.87 -6.16
CA LEU A 114 7.28 19.44 -7.02
C LEU A 114 6.95 19.67 -8.49
N LYS A 115 5.73 19.36 -8.92
CA LYS A 115 5.29 19.59 -10.31
C LYS A 115 5.34 21.06 -10.66
N VAL A 116 4.81 21.94 -9.81
CA VAL A 116 4.87 23.40 -10.02
C VAL A 116 6.32 23.91 -10.07
N LYS A 117 7.19 23.40 -9.18
CA LYS A 117 8.61 23.76 -9.19
C LYS A 117 9.29 23.35 -10.50
N LEU A 118 9.14 22.10 -10.93
CA LEU A 118 9.77 21.58 -12.15
C LEU A 118 9.21 22.26 -13.42
N ASP A 119 7.93 22.67 -13.38
CA ASP A 119 7.29 23.45 -14.44
C ASP A 119 7.88 24.87 -14.51
N GLY A 120 8.07 25.53 -13.36
CA GLY A 120 8.75 26.82 -13.28
C GLY A 120 10.23 26.78 -13.68
N GLU A 121 10.89 25.61 -13.56
CA GLU A 121 12.24 25.36 -14.08
C GLU A 121 12.26 25.09 -15.60
N GLY A 122 11.09 25.05 -16.27
CA GLY A 122 10.98 24.83 -17.72
C GLY A 122 11.27 23.39 -18.16
N LEU A 123 11.30 22.44 -17.22
CA LEU A 123 11.65 21.04 -17.51
C LEU A 123 10.55 20.32 -18.32
N PHE A 124 9.33 20.86 -18.33
CA PHE A 124 8.22 20.34 -19.14
C PHE A 124 8.01 21.10 -20.46
N ASP A 125 8.74 22.20 -20.68
CA ASP A 125 8.58 23.05 -21.85
C ASP A 125 8.79 22.27 -23.14
N ARG A 126 7.85 22.45 -24.09
CA ARG A 126 7.95 21.80 -25.40
C ARG A 126 9.21 22.22 -26.17
N GLU A 127 9.68 23.44 -25.98
CA GLU A 127 10.89 23.95 -26.64
C GLU A 127 12.17 23.30 -26.10
N SER A 128 12.18 22.90 -24.83
CA SER A 128 13.29 22.18 -24.19
C SER A 128 13.32 20.68 -24.56
N LYS A 129 12.27 20.15 -25.19
CA LYS A 129 12.19 18.73 -25.56
C LYS A 129 13.03 18.43 -26.80
N LYS A 130 14.01 17.54 -26.63
CA LYS A 130 14.82 17.02 -27.73
C LYS A 130 14.02 15.99 -28.53
N LYS A 131 14.17 16.02 -29.85
CA LYS A 131 13.62 15.00 -30.74
C LYS A 131 14.18 13.63 -30.35
N LEU A 132 13.29 12.66 -30.11
CA LEU A 132 13.70 11.30 -29.82
C LEU A 132 14.43 10.70 -31.04
N LEU A 133 15.58 10.09 -30.77
CA LEU A 133 16.27 9.29 -31.78
C LEU A 133 15.45 8.03 -32.06
N LEU A 134 15.42 7.61 -33.33
CA LEU A 134 14.75 6.37 -33.74
C LEU A 134 15.36 5.13 -33.05
N PHE A 135 16.66 5.18 -32.77
CA PHE A 135 17.39 4.12 -32.09
C PHE A 135 18.21 4.70 -30.93
N PRO A 136 18.04 4.20 -29.69
CA PRO A 136 18.84 4.63 -28.56
C PRO A 136 20.30 4.19 -28.75
N ARG A 137 21.25 5.04 -28.35
CA ARG A 137 22.69 4.73 -28.37
C ARG A 137 23.20 4.20 -27.04
N HIS A 138 22.49 4.54 -25.96
CA HIS A 138 22.83 4.22 -24.58
C HIS A 138 21.55 4.14 -23.76
N ILE A 139 21.47 3.20 -22.84
CA ILE A 139 20.33 3.02 -21.94
C ILE A 139 20.86 2.91 -20.52
N THR A 140 20.54 3.87 -19.66
CA THR A 140 20.85 3.76 -18.23
C THR A 140 19.65 3.24 -17.47
N LEU A 141 19.82 2.12 -16.76
CA LEU A 141 18.77 1.53 -15.93
C LEU A 141 18.93 1.97 -14.47
N VAL A 142 17.93 2.69 -13.95
CA VAL A 142 17.89 3.13 -12.54
C VAL A 142 16.81 2.34 -11.80
N THR A 143 17.21 1.38 -10.98
CA THR A 143 16.32 0.48 -10.24
C THR A 143 17.07 -0.16 -9.06
N SER A 144 16.37 -0.91 -8.19
CA SER A 144 17.05 -1.69 -7.14
C SER A 144 17.86 -2.83 -7.78
N PRO A 145 19.10 -3.08 -7.31
CA PRO A 145 19.99 -4.07 -7.92
C PRO A 145 19.49 -5.51 -7.79
N THR A 146 18.55 -5.77 -6.87
CA THR A 146 17.97 -7.10 -6.59
C THR A 146 16.59 -7.32 -7.22
N GLY A 147 16.05 -6.37 -7.98
CA GLY A 147 14.75 -6.51 -8.62
C GLY A 147 14.75 -7.59 -9.71
N ALA A 148 13.77 -8.49 -9.69
CA ALA A 148 13.61 -9.55 -10.70
C ALA A 148 13.57 -8.99 -12.14
N ALA A 149 13.07 -7.77 -12.31
CA ALA A 149 12.98 -7.09 -13.62
C ALA A 149 14.34 -6.66 -14.20
N VAL A 150 15.41 -6.59 -13.41
CA VAL A 150 16.73 -6.17 -13.88
C VAL A 150 17.29 -7.17 -14.88
N HIS A 151 17.26 -8.46 -14.52
CA HIS A 151 17.81 -9.52 -15.35
C HIS A 151 17.04 -9.66 -16.67
N ASP A 152 15.70 -9.60 -16.59
CA ASP A 152 14.84 -9.65 -17.77
C ASP A 152 15.09 -8.48 -18.70
N PHE A 153 15.20 -7.26 -18.15
CA PHE A 153 15.47 -6.06 -18.94
C PHE A 153 16.82 -6.17 -19.68
N ILE A 154 17.90 -6.51 -18.96
CA ILE A 154 19.24 -6.62 -19.55
C ILE A 154 19.26 -7.70 -20.63
N THR A 155 18.66 -8.86 -20.36
CA THR A 155 18.60 -9.98 -21.31
C THR A 155 17.86 -9.59 -22.59
N ILE A 156 16.69 -8.95 -22.46
CA ILE A 156 15.89 -8.52 -23.60
C ILE A 156 16.58 -7.39 -24.37
N ALA A 157 17.18 -6.42 -23.67
CA ALA A 157 17.86 -5.28 -24.28
C ALA A 157 19.05 -5.74 -25.13
N LEU A 158 19.92 -6.61 -24.60
CA LEU A 158 21.07 -7.15 -25.32
C LEU A 158 20.65 -8.09 -26.46
N LYS A 159 19.54 -8.82 -26.32
CA LYS A 159 19.01 -9.67 -27.40
C LYS A 159 18.46 -8.86 -28.57
N ARG A 160 17.77 -7.74 -28.30
CA ARG A 160 17.13 -6.91 -29.34
C ARG A 160 18.10 -5.93 -29.99
N LEU A 161 19.06 -5.41 -29.23
CA LEU A 161 20.08 -4.45 -29.70
C LEU A 161 21.45 -4.85 -29.13
N PRO A 162 22.16 -5.82 -29.75
CA PRO A 162 23.41 -6.36 -29.22
C PRO A 162 24.52 -5.31 -29.02
N GLN A 163 24.54 -4.27 -29.85
CA GLN A 163 25.48 -3.15 -29.76
C GLN A 163 25.07 -2.05 -28.77
N ILE A 164 23.95 -2.19 -28.06
CA ILE A 164 23.49 -1.17 -27.12
C ILE A 164 24.43 -1.10 -25.92
N ARG A 165 24.81 0.12 -25.55
CA ARG A 165 25.55 0.36 -24.31
C ARG A 165 24.53 0.49 -23.17
N LEU A 166 24.62 -0.38 -22.17
CA LEU A 166 23.87 -0.31 -20.91
C LEU A 166 24.70 0.35 -19.81
#